data_AF-A0A6A7KZQ9-F1
#
_entry.id   AF-A0A6A7KZQ9-F1
#
_cell.length_a   1.000
_cell.length_b   1.000
_cell.length_c   1.000
_cell.angle_alpha   90.00
_cell.angle_beta   90.00
_cell.angle_gamma   90.00
#
_symmetry.space_group_name_H-M   'P 1'
#
loop_
_entity.id
_entity.type
_entity.pdbx_description
1 polymer ?
#
loop_
_entity_poly.entity_id
_entity_poly.type
_entity_poly.pdbx_seq_one_letter_code
_entity_poly.pdbx_strand_id
1 'polypeptide(L)'
;MGVVEDVRQFGLNRVPEPQFFADLRQWPGSGPLFPIGAYYTVRTDGDSTAIISSLRGIVHELDAQAALFNVAAMEQLVATTIARPRVYAVLLGTFAAVAVALAASGVFGIIAYSVTQRTREIGIRIALGAQRSNVMGLVLRQSTILATIGMTLGLAASAALTRSLEGMLFGLTPLDPTTLVAVSLIFGLVATLAAFVPARRATRVDPLVALRHE
;
A
#
# COMPACT_ATOMS: atom_id res chain seq x y z
N MET A 1 2.33 42.04 -12.00
CA MET A 1 3.07 40.88 -11.46
C MET A 1 2.23 40.27 -10.35
N GLY A 2 1.96 38.98 -10.40
CA GLY A 2 1.21 38.25 -9.38
C GLY A 2 1.89 36.91 -9.10
N VAL A 3 1.68 36.37 -7.90
CA VAL A 3 2.17 35.04 -7.53
C VAL A 3 0.99 34.09 -7.58
N VAL A 4 1.17 32.97 -8.26
CA VAL A 4 0.20 31.87 -8.32
C VAL A 4 0.71 30.73 -7.46
N GLU A 5 -0.21 29.87 -7.02
CA GLU A 5 0.12 28.65 -6.30
C GLU A 5 0.94 27.68 -7.18
N ASP A 6 1.68 26.78 -6.53
CA ASP A 6 2.56 25.82 -7.19
C ASP A 6 1.83 24.94 -8.22
N VAL A 7 2.40 24.85 -9.42
CA VAL A 7 1.89 24.01 -10.50
C VAL A 7 2.79 22.80 -10.73
N ARG A 8 2.24 21.59 -10.56
CA ARG A 8 2.95 20.31 -10.74
C ARG A 8 2.97 19.85 -12.20
N GLN A 9 3.59 20.65 -13.08
CA GLN A 9 3.63 20.39 -14.53
C GLN A 9 4.39 19.11 -14.90
N PHE A 10 5.45 18.75 -14.16
CA PHE A 10 6.33 17.62 -14.51
C PHE A 10 6.07 16.33 -13.71
N GLY A 11 4.92 16.24 -13.03
CA GLY A 11 4.49 15.05 -12.32
C GLY A 11 4.07 15.33 -10.87
N LEU A 12 3.12 14.52 -10.40
CA LEU A 12 2.55 14.65 -9.06
C LEU A 12 3.54 14.30 -7.93
N ASN A 13 4.55 13.49 -8.23
CA ASN A 13 5.54 12.99 -7.27
C ASN A 13 6.84 13.81 -7.20
N ARG A 14 6.90 14.95 -7.88
CA ARG A 14 8.08 15.84 -7.87
C ARG A 14 7.80 17.11 -7.07
N VAL A 15 8.87 17.68 -6.52
CA VAL A 15 8.82 19.03 -5.95
C VAL A 15 8.53 20.00 -7.11
N PRO A 16 7.58 20.93 -6.95
CA PRO A 16 7.33 21.96 -7.95
C PRO A 16 8.62 22.73 -8.25
N GLU A 17 9.00 22.79 -9.53
CA GLU A 17 10.15 23.57 -9.98
C GLU A 17 9.73 25.04 -10.18
N PRO A 18 10.64 26.02 -9.98
CA PRO A 18 10.34 27.43 -10.20
C PRO A 18 9.86 27.68 -11.63
N GLN A 19 8.67 28.26 -11.76
CA GLN A 19 8.03 28.59 -13.03
C GLN A 19 7.60 30.05 -13.04
N PHE A 20 7.60 30.66 -14.22
CA PHE A 20 7.02 31.97 -14.44
C PHE A 20 6.09 31.93 -15.64
N PHE A 21 5.01 32.72 -15.57
CA PHE A 21 4.05 32.87 -16.66
C PHE A 21 4.25 34.24 -17.28
N ALA A 22 4.44 34.27 -18.60
CA ALA A 22 4.59 35.49 -19.38
C ALA A 22 3.67 35.47 -20.60
N ASP A 23 3.28 36.64 -21.09
CA ASP A 23 2.53 36.74 -22.34
C ASP A 23 3.44 36.31 -23.49
N LEU A 24 2.95 35.35 -24.29
CA LEU A 24 3.65 34.83 -25.46
C LEU A 24 4.06 35.95 -26.44
N ARG A 25 3.28 37.04 -26.52
CA ARG A 25 3.57 38.19 -27.39
C ARG A 25 4.77 39.03 -26.95
N GLN A 26 5.11 38.97 -25.66
CA GLN A 26 6.25 39.68 -25.09
C GLN A 26 7.56 38.90 -25.32
N TRP A 27 7.48 37.71 -25.90
CA TRP A 27 8.61 36.80 -26.05
C TRP A 27 9.21 36.87 -27.46
N PRO A 28 10.47 37.30 -27.62
CA PRO A 28 11.16 37.28 -28.91
C PRO A 28 11.47 35.83 -29.29
N GLY A 29 10.93 35.37 -30.42
CA GLY A 29 10.91 33.95 -30.80
C GLY A 29 12.29 33.25 -30.89
N SER A 30 12.24 31.93 -30.65
CA SER A 30 13.25 30.87 -30.85
C SER A 30 14.68 31.19 -30.41
N GLY A 31 15.03 30.78 -29.18
CA GLY A 31 16.41 30.63 -28.71
C GLY A 31 16.77 29.16 -28.43
N PRO A 32 18.06 28.82 -28.32
CA PRO A 32 18.55 27.44 -28.16
C PRO A 32 18.08 26.71 -26.88
N LEU A 33 17.42 27.42 -25.96
CA LEU A 33 16.82 26.86 -24.74
C LEU A 33 15.41 26.26 -24.95
N PHE A 34 14.79 26.47 -26.12
CA PHE A 34 13.38 26.10 -26.35
C PHE A 34 13.21 25.35 -27.67
N PRO A 35 13.23 24.00 -27.66
CA PRO A 35 12.99 23.21 -28.85
C PRO A 35 11.59 23.48 -29.42
N ILE A 36 11.49 23.36 -30.73
CA ILE A 36 10.33 23.70 -31.55
C ILE A 36 9.12 22.87 -31.11
N GLY A 37 8.13 23.51 -30.48
CA GLY A 37 6.86 22.89 -30.08
C GLY A 37 6.13 23.71 -29.02
N ALA A 38 4.97 24.26 -29.37
CA ALA A 38 4.08 24.92 -28.42
C ALA A 38 3.03 23.92 -27.92
N TYR A 39 2.91 23.78 -26.59
CA TYR A 39 1.81 23.03 -25.99
C TYR A 39 0.62 23.96 -25.81
N TYR A 40 -0.51 23.60 -26.41
CA TYR A 40 -1.76 24.33 -26.25
C TYR A 40 -2.66 23.57 -25.29
N THR A 41 -3.21 24.28 -24.30
CA THR A 41 -4.25 23.74 -23.42
C THR A 41 -5.55 24.45 -23.74
N VAL A 42 -6.59 23.68 -24.06
CA VAL A 42 -7.93 24.19 -24.35
C VAL A 42 -8.85 23.75 -23.22
N ARG A 43 -9.55 24.71 -22.62
CA ARG A 43 -10.61 24.43 -21.65
C ARG A 43 -11.94 24.35 -22.40
N THR A 44 -12.70 23.31 -22.12
CA THR A 44 -14.04 23.09 -22.69
C THR A 44 -14.92 22.33 -21.73
N ASP A 45 -16.23 22.56 -21.80
CA ASP A 45 -17.25 21.88 -21.01
C ASP A 45 -17.93 20.72 -21.79
N GLY A 46 -17.56 20.51 -23.06
CA GLY A 46 -18.11 19.47 -23.94
C GLY A 46 -17.27 18.18 -24.02
N ASP A 47 -17.66 17.23 -24.88
CA ASP A 47 -16.88 16.01 -25.12
C ASP A 47 -15.50 16.35 -25.72
N SER A 48 -14.46 16.15 -24.91
CA SER A 48 -13.05 16.35 -25.28
C SER A 48 -12.70 15.63 -26.59
N THR A 49 -13.26 14.45 -26.86
CA THR A 49 -12.96 13.68 -28.08
C THR A 49 -13.52 14.35 -29.34
N ALA A 50 -14.74 14.88 -29.26
CA ALA A 50 -15.38 15.61 -30.35
C ALA A 50 -14.65 16.94 -30.64
N ILE A 51 -14.08 17.57 -29.61
CA ILE A 51 -13.33 18.82 -29.77
C ILE A 51 -11.95 18.57 -30.35
N ILE A 52 -11.31 17.46 -29.96
CA ILE A 52 -10.03 17.04 -30.54
C ILE A 52 -10.16 16.79 -32.05
N SER A 53 -11.26 16.17 -32.50
CA SER A 53 -11.48 15.95 -33.94
C SER A 53 -11.73 17.26 -34.68
N SER A 54 -12.52 18.19 -34.12
CA SER A 54 -12.70 19.53 -34.69
C SER A 54 -11.39 20.33 -34.76
N LEU A 55 -10.58 20.32 -33.70
CA LEU A 55 -9.27 20.99 -33.67
C LEU A 55 -8.32 20.44 -34.73
N ARG A 56 -8.33 19.13 -34.96
CA ARG A 56 -7.51 18.51 -36.02
C ARG A 56 -7.92 19.00 -37.40
N GLY A 57 -9.22 19.17 -37.65
CA GLY A 57 -9.73 19.76 -38.89
C GLY A 57 -9.24 21.20 -39.10
N ILE A 58 -9.39 22.05 -38.08
CA ILE A 58 -8.98 23.46 -38.13
C ILE A 58 -7.46 23.60 -38.35
N VAL A 59 -6.65 22.81 -37.64
CA VAL A 59 -5.19 22.87 -37.80
C VAL A 59 -4.77 22.42 -39.20
N HIS A 60 -5.42 21.40 -39.74
CA HIS A 60 -5.13 20.93 -41.09
C HIS A 60 -5.54 21.93 -42.18
N GLU A 61 -6.61 22.70 -41.96
CA GLU A 61 -7.05 23.78 -42.85
C GLU A 61 -6.06 24.97 -42.82
N LEU A 62 -5.51 25.29 -41.64
CA LEU A 62 -4.53 26.36 -41.48
C LEU A 62 -3.17 25.99 -42.08
N ASP A 63 -2.71 24.76 -41.85
CA ASP A 63 -1.46 24.24 -42.37
C ASP A 63 -1.55 22.71 -42.55
N ALA A 64 -1.57 22.27 -43.81
CA ALA A 64 -1.66 20.86 -44.14
C ALA A 64 -0.44 20.04 -43.70
N GLN A 65 0.70 20.69 -43.45
CA GLN A 65 1.94 20.06 -42.96
C GLN A 65 2.03 20.07 -41.43
N ALA A 66 1.18 20.84 -40.74
CA ALA A 66 1.15 20.87 -39.28
C ALA A 66 0.48 19.61 -38.71
N ALA A 67 1.21 18.89 -37.87
CA ALA A 67 0.71 17.71 -37.18
C ALA A 67 0.45 18.03 -35.70
N LEU A 68 -0.77 17.72 -35.26
CA LEU A 68 -1.09 17.69 -33.83
C LEU A 68 -0.53 16.41 -33.20
N PHE A 69 0.48 16.57 -32.35
CA PHE A 69 1.11 15.49 -31.58
C PHE A 69 0.57 15.43 -30.15
N ASN A 70 0.46 14.23 -29.59
CA ASN A 70 0.07 13.98 -28.19
C ASN A 70 -1.21 14.69 -27.72
N VAL A 71 -2.23 14.74 -28.58
CA VAL A 71 -3.53 15.29 -28.20
C VAL A 71 -4.27 14.28 -27.33
N ALA A 72 -4.51 14.64 -26.08
CA ALA A 72 -5.25 13.83 -25.13
C ALA A 72 -6.07 14.73 -24.20
N ALA A 73 -7.18 14.20 -23.70
CA ALA A 73 -7.92 14.85 -22.63
C ALA A 73 -7.06 14.90 -21.36
N MET A 74 -7.18 15.96 -20.56
CA MET A 74 -6.36 16.10 -19.35
C MET A 74 -6.60 14.95 -18.37
N GLU A 75 -7.82 14.43 -18.32
CA GLU A 75 -8.21 13.25 -17.55
C GLU A 75 -7.42 12.00 -17.96
N GLN A 76 -7.17 11.82 -19.26
CA GLN A 76 -6.40 10.69 -19.78
C GLN A 76 -4.91 10.83 -19.45
N LEU A 77 -4.35 12.05 -19.52
CA LEU A 77 -2.97 12.33 -19.13
C LEU A 77 -2.74 12.10 -17.64
N VAL A 78 -3.68 12.54 -16.80
CA VAL A 78 -3.64 12.27 -15.35
C VAL A 78 -3.80 10.76 -15.07
N ALA A 79 -4.76 10.10 -15.72
CA ALA A 79 -4.99 8.67 -15.53
C ALA A 79 -3.77 7.82 -15.91
N THR A 80 -3.09 8.13 -17.01
CA THR A 80 -1.87 7.43 -17.44
C THR A 80 -0.70 7.63 -16.48
N THR A 81 -0.62 8.80 -15.84
CA THR A 81 0.39 9.09 -14.80
C THR A 81 0.19 8.23 -13.54
N ILE A 82 -1.06 7.94 -13.18
CA ILE A 82 -1.41 7.18 -11.96
C ILE A 82 -1.57 5.66 -12.23
N ALA A 83 -1.75 5.26 -13.50
CA ALA A 83 -2.00 3.87 -13.87
C ALA A 83 -0.88 2.90 -13.43
N ARG A 84 0.39 3.25 -13.67
CA ARG A 84 1.53 2.38 -13.30
C ARG A 84 1.67 2.18 -11.79
N PRO A 85 1.71 3.25 -10.95
CA PRO A 85 1.70 3.09 -9.50
C PRO A 85 0.53 2.25 -8.98
N ARG A 86 -0.66 2.40 -9.58
CA ARG A 86 -1.86 1.64 -9.18
C ARG A 86 -1.71 0.14 -9.43
N VAL A 87 -1.16 -0.26 -10.58
CA VAL A 87 -0.94 -1.69 -10.88
C VAL A 87 0.04 -2.31 -9.89
N TYR A 88 1.16 -1.63 -9.61
CA TYR A 88 2.11 -2.11 -8.60
C TYR A 88 1.49 -2.17 -7.20
N ALA A 89 0.71 -1.16 -6.80
CA ALA A 89 0.03 -1.16 -5.52
C ALA A 89 -0.96 -2.33 -5.38
N VAL A 90 -1.70 -2.66 -6.45
CA VAL A 90 -2.60 -3.82 -6.47
C VAL A 90 -1.82 -5.14 -6.36
N LEU A 91 -0.73 -5.30 -7.11
CA LEU A 91 0.12 -6.51 -7.05
C LEU A 91 0.79 -6.70 -5.69
N LEU A 92 1.35 -5.62 -5.11
CA LEU A 92 1.91 -5.68 -3.76
C LEU A 92 0.81 -5.95 -2.73
N GLY A 93 -0.38 -5.36 -2.91
CA GLY A 93 -1.54 -5.61 -2.06
C GLY A 93 -2.00 -7.06 -2.08
N THR A 94 -2.02 -7.72 -3.25
CA THR A 94 -2.36 -9.14 -3.35
C THR A 94 -1.30 -10.03 -2.72
N PHE A 95 -0.01 -9.75 -2.93
CA PHE A 95 1.06 -10.48 -2.25
C PHE A 95 1.03 -10.29 -0.73
N ALA A 96 0.77 -9.08 -0.25
CA ALA A 96 0.59 -8.81 1.16
C ALA A 96 -0.58 -9.60 1.74
N ALA A 97 -1.72 -9.67 1.05
CA ALA A 97 -2.87 -10.47 1.48
C ALA A 97 -2.54 -11.97 1.58
N VAL A 98 -1.82 -12.52 0.59
CA VAL A 98 -1.36 -13.92 0.63
C VAL A 98 -0.36 -14.15 1.77
N ALA A 99 0.59 -13.24 1.98
CA ALA A 99 1.56 -13.32 3.07
C ALA A 99 0.86 -13.29 4.44
N VAL A 100 -0.15 -12.44 4.61
CA VAL A 100 -0.98 -12.39 5.83
C VAL A 100 -1.74 -13.70 6.04
N ALA A 101 -2.31 -14.29 4.98
CA ALA A 101 -2.99 -15.58 5.08
C ALA A 101 -2.02 -16.72 5.47
N LEU A 102 -0.81 -16.74 4.91
CA LEU A 102 0.24 -17.69 5.28
C LEU A 102 0.74 -17.50 6.72
N ALA A 103 0.90 -16.25 7.15
CA ALA A 103 1.26 -15.95 8.54
C ALA A 103 0.17 -16.42 9.51
N ALA A 104 -1.11 -16.15 9.18
CA ALA A 104 -2.25 -16.58 9.99
C ALA A 104 -2.33 -18.11 10.10
N SER A 105 -2.17 -18.83 8.98
CA SER A 105 -2.18 -20.30 8.97
C SER A 105 -0.99 -20.89 9.73
N GLY A 106 0.20 -20.29 9.61
CA GLY A 106 1.39 -20.67 10.38
C GLY A 106 1.22 -20.48 11.88
N VAL A 107 0.74 -19.31 12.32
CA VAL A 107 0.43 -19.03 13.73
C VAL A 107 -0.62 -20.00 14.25
N PHE A 108 -1.71 -20.23 13.51
CA PHE A 108 -2.73 -21.21 13.87
C PHE A 108 -2.12 -22.61 14.05
N GLY A 109 -1.29 -23.06 13.10
CA GLY A 109 -0.65 -24.38 13.13
C GLY A 109 0.27 -24.55 14.34
N ILE A 110 1.16 -23.59 14.59
CA ILE A 110 2.11 -23.62 15.72
C ILE A 110 1.34 -23.63 17.05
N ILE A 111 0.33 -22.77 17.20
CA ILE A 111 -0.46 -22.69 18.44
C ILE A 111 -1.32 -23.94 18.63
N ALA A 112 -1.99 -24.42 17.59
CA ALA A 112 -2.78 -25.65 17.64
C ALA A 112 -1.92 -26.86 18.02
N TYR A 113 -0.72 -26.98 17.43
CA TYR A 113 0.23 -28.03 17.77
C TYR A 113 0.70 -27.93 19.23
N SER A 114 1.03 -26.73 19.70
CA SER A 114 1.45 -26.49 21.09
C SER A 114 0.34 -26.81 22.10
N VAL A 115 -0.93 -26.52 21.77
CA VAL A 115 -2.10 -26.90 22.58
C VAL A 115 -2.23 -28.41 22.64
N THR A 116 -2.14 -29.11 21.49
CA THR A 116 -2.26 -30.57 21.42
C THR A 116 -1.19 -31.26 22.26
N GLN A 117 0.08 -30.84 22.19
CA GLN A 117 1.15 -31.39 23.04
C GLN A 117 0.90 -31.16 24.54
N ARG A 118 0.27 -30.04 24.92
CA ARG A 118 0.01 -29.68 26.33
C ARG A 118 -1.37 -30.10 26.83
N THR A 119 -2.15 -30.84 26.05
CA THR A 119 -3.52 -31.26 26.39
C THR A 119 -3.58 -31.96 27.76
N ARG A 120 -2.60 -32.83 28.06
CA ARG A 120 -2.54 -33.56 29.34
C ARG A 120 -2.31 -32.64 30.53
N GLU A 121 -1.35 -31.71 30.43
CA GLU A 121 -1.07 -30.72 31.48
C GLU A 121 -2.25 -29.77 31.69
N ILE A 122 -2.87 -29.33 30.60
CA ILE A 122 -4.06 -28.47 30.61
C ILE A 122 -5.23 -29.20 31.27
N GLY A 123 -5.44 -30.47 30.94
CA GLY A 123 -6.46 -31.33 31.55
C GLY A 123 -6.25 -31.53 33.05
N ILE A 124 -5.02 -31.79 33.49
CA ILE A 124 -4.67 -31.92 34.92
C ILE A 124 -4.92 -30.61 35.67
N ARG A 125 -4.50 -29.45 35.11
CA ARG A 125 -4.76 -28.14 35.72
C ARG A 125 -6.25 -27.86 35.88
N ILE A 126 -7.05 -28.16 34.86
CA ILE A 126 -8.51 -27.96 34.91
C ILE A 126 -9.14 -28.90 35.94
N ALA A 127 -8.70 -30.16 36.02
CA ALA A 127 -9.16 -31.12 37.02
C ALA A 127 -8.82 -30.70 38.47
N LEU A 128 -7.70 -30.00 38.66
CA LEU A 128 -7.29 -29.38 39.93
C LEU A 128 -8.00 -28.04 40.22
N GLY A 129 -8.97 -27.63 39.39
CA GLY A 129 -9.79 -26.42 39.61
C GLY A 129 -9.28 -25.16 38.92
N ALA A 130 -8.30 -25.25 38.01
CA ALA A 130 -7.84 -24.08 37.27
C ALA A 130 -8.96 -23.53 36.36
N GLN A 131 -9.16 -22.22 36.45
CA GLN A 131 -10.13 -21.50 35.63
C GLN A 131 -9.74 -21.53 34.15
N ARG A 132 -10.71 -21.78 33.26
CA ARG A 132 -10.51 -21.83 31.79
C ARG A 132 -9.91 -20.53 31.23
N SER A 133 -10.13 -19.39 31.89
CA SER A 133 -9.51 -18.10 31.59
C SER A 133 -7.98 -18.11 31.73
N ASN A 134 -7.43 -18.85 32.69
CA ASN A 134 -5.97 -18.95 32.89
C ASN A 134 -5.30 -19.70 31.73
N VAL A 135 -5.97 -20.73 31.20
CA VAL A 135 -5.51 -21.48 30.02
C VAL A 135 -5.59 -20.60 28.77
N MET A 136 -6.70 -19.88 28.59
CA MET A 136 -6.86 -18.93 27.49
C MET A 136 -5.76 -17.85 27.52
N GLY A 137 -5.50 -17.25 28.68
CA GLY A 137 -4.47 -16.23 28.86
C GLY A 137 -3.06 -16.74 28.57
N LEU A 138 -2.74 -17.99 28.93
CA LEU A 138 -1.45 -18.61 28.59
C LEU A 138 -1.25 -18.75 27.07
N VAL A 139 -2.27 -19.25 26.36
CA VAL A 139 -2.19 -19.45 24.91
C VAL A 139 -2.12 -18.11 24.18
N LEU A 140 -2.94 -17.14 24.58
CA LEU A 140 -2.91 -15.79 24.02
C LEU A 140 -1.56 -15.11 24.27
N ARG A 141 -1.01 -15.20 25.50
CA ARG A 141 0.32 -14.63 25.82
C ARG A 141 1.42 -15.25 24.96
N GLN A 142 1.38 -16.56 24.73
CA GLN A 142 2.35 -17.23 23.85
C GLN A 142 2.24 -16.72 22.40
N SER A 143 1.01 -16.56 21.90
CA SER A 143 0.78 -15.96 20.59
C SER A 143 1.24 -14.50 20.52
N THR A 144 0.95 -13.68 21.53
CA THR A 144 1.37 -12.28 21.59
C THR A 144 2.88 -12.16 21.58
N ILE A 145 3.62 -12.97 22.36
CA ILE A 145 5.09 -12.96 22.37
C ILE A 145 5.62 -13.28 20.97
N LEU A 146 5.13 -14.35 20.34
CA LEU A 146 5.56 -14.76 19.01
C LEU A 146 5.28 -13.67 17.96
N ALA A 147 4.09 -13.06 18.03
CA ALA A 147 3.69 -11.97 17.15
C ALA A 147 4.57 -10.73 17.35
N THR A 148 4.87 -10.35 18.60
CA THR A 148 5.74 -9.19 18.89
C THR A 148 7.15 -9.38 18.37
N ILE A 149 7.75 -10.57 18.54
CA ILE A 149 9.10 -10.88 18.02
C ILE A 149 9.08 -10.83 16.48
N GLY A 150 8.07 -11.43 15.86
CA GLY A 150 7.92 -11.40 14.40
C GLY A 150 7.75 -9.97 13.87
N MET A 151 6.94 -9.15 14.54
CA MET A 151 6.73 -7.75 14.18
C MET A 151 8.01 -6.94 14.35
N THR A 152 8.74 -7.07 15.46
CA THR A 152 9.98 -6.30 15.66
C THR A 152 11.04 -6.65 14.63
N LEU A 153 11.20 -7.94 14.31
CA LEU A 153 12.13 -8.38 13.27
C LEU A 153 11.69 -7.92 11.88
N GLY A 154 10.40 -8.02 11.56
CA GLY A 154 9.85 -7.57 10.29
C GLY A 154 10.00 -6.07 10.08
N LEU A 155 9.73 -5.26 11.10
CA LEU A 155 9.92 -3.80 11.06
C LEU A 155 11.40 -3.43 10.90
N ALA A 156 12.30 -4.11 11.62
CA ALA A 156 13.74 -3.88 11.47
C ALA A 156 14.23 -4.23 10.06
N ALA A 157 13.80 -5.37 9.51
CA ALA A 157 14.13 -5.78 8.15
C ALA A 157 13.55 -4.81 7.10
N SER A 158 12.31 -4.37 7.29
CA SER A 158 11.68 -3.36 6.43
C SER A 158 12.46 -2.06 6.44
N ALA A 159 12.84 -1.54 7.62
CA ALA A 159 13.61 -0.31 7.73
C ALA A 159 14.98 -0.42 7.04
N ALA A 160 15.67 -1.57 7.19
CA ALA A 160 16.96 -1.82 6.53
C ALA A 160 16.84 -1.89 5.01
N LEU A 161 15.81 -2.57 4.50
CA LEU A 161 15.53 -2.66 3.06
C LEU A 161 15.15 -1.29 2.48
N THR A 162 14.26 -0.55 3.13
CA THR A 162 13.87 0.77 2.65
C THR A 162 15.05 1.72 2.60
N ARG A 163 15.89 1.74 3.64
CA ARG A 163 17.11 2.55 3.68
C ARG A 163 18.09 2.20 2.55
N SER A 164 18.17 0.92 2.18
CA SER A 164 19.03 0.47 1.07
C SER A 164 18.50 0.93 -0.30
N LEU A 165 17.19 1.15 -0.39
CA LEU A 165 16.49 1.58 -1.61
C LEU A 165 16.34 3.11 -1.72
N GLU A 166 16.60 3.87 -0.65
CA GLU A 166 16.55 5.36 -0.66
C GLU A 166 17.41 5.97 -1.78
N GLY A 167 18.56 5.37 -2.08
CA GLY A 167 19.42 5.83 -3.18
C GLY A 167 18.83 5.64 -4.59
N MET A 168 17.77 4.84 -4.73
CA MET A 168 17.11 4.55 -6.00
C MET A 168 15.70 5.15 -6.12
N LEU A 169 15.03 5.48 -5.00
CA LEU A 169 13.67 6.03 -5.00
C LEU A 169 13.67 7.50 -4.59
N PHE A 170 13.64 8.40 -5.59
CA PHE A 170 13.42 9.83 -5.37
C PHE A 170 11.99 10.09 -4.87
N GLY A 171 11.86 10.68 -3.69
CA GLY A 171 10.62 11.33 -3.22
C GLY A 171 9.67 10.50 -2.35
N LEU A 172 10.08 9.33 -1.86
CA LEU A 172 9.30 8.56 -0.87
C LEU A 172 9.87 8.76 0.53
N THR A 173 9.03 9.15 1.49
CA THR A 173 9.41 9.20 2.90
C THR A 173 9.56 7.75 3.39
N PRO A 174 10.78 7.30 3.73
CA PRO A 174 11.10 5.88 3.88
C PRO A 174 10.43 5.22 5.11
N LEU A 175 9.94 6.01 6.06
CA LEU A 175 9.38 5.54 7.34
C LEU A 175 8.18 6.41 7.73
N ASP A 176 7.09 6.30 6.98
CA ASP A 176 5.83 6.94 7.38
C ASP A 176 5.27 6.29 8.66
N PRO A 177 5.18 7.02 9.80
CA PRO A 177 4.70 6.46 11.06
C PRO A 177 3.27 5.93 10.98
N THR A 178 2.43 6.53 10.15
CA THR A 178 1.02 6.12 10.03
C THR A 178 0.91 4.74 9.41
N THR A 179 1.70 4.47 8.37
CA THR A 179 1.81 3.15 7.74
C THR A 179 2.34 2.09 8.71
N LEU A 180 3.40 2.40 9.48
CA LEU A 180 3.99 1.46 10.45
C LEU A 180 3.01 1.08 11.57
N VAL A 181 2.26 2.05 12.09
CA VAL A 181 1.23 1.82 13.11
C VAL A 181 0.09 0.99 12.55
N ALA A 182 -0.41 1.33 11.35
CA ALA A 182 -1.50 0.60 10.71
C ALA A 182 -1.13 -0.87 10.45
N VAL A 183 0.05 -1.13 9.91
CA VAL A 183 0.55 -2.50 9.66
C VAL A 183 0.68 -3.27 10.97
N SER A 184 1.25 -2.65 12.00
CA SER A 184 1.41 -3.28 13.32
C SER A 184 0.05 -3.66 13.95
N LEU A 185 -0.97 -2.80 13.83
CA LEU A 185 -2.32 -3.08 14.29
C LEU A 185 -2.98 -4.22 13.51
N ILE A 186 -2.86 -4.22 12.17
CA ILE A 186 -3.42 -5.28 11.31
C ILE A 186 -2.78 -6.63 11.65
N PHE A 187 -1.46 -6.70 11.73
CA PHE A 187 -0.75 -7.95 12.08
C PHE A 187 -1.08 -8.43 13.49
N GLY A 188 -1.18 -7.51 14.46
CA GLY A 188 -1.64 -7.83 15.81
C GLY A 188 -3.05 -8.41 15.84
N LEU A 189 -3.98 -7.82 15.10
CA LEU A 189 -5.34 -8.33 14.96
C LEU A 189 -5.36 -9.73 14.33
N VAL A 190 -4.64 -9.93 13.23
CA VAL A 190 -4.55 -11.22 12.53
C VAL A 190 -3.98 -12.30 13.44
N ALA A 191 -2.87 -12.03 14.14
CA ALA A 191 -2.26 -12.98 15.06
C ALA A 191 -3.21 -13.36 16.20
N THR A 192 -3.91 -12.38 16.76
CA THR A 192 -4.89 -12.60 17.84
C THR A 192 -6.08 -13.44 17.36
N LEU A 193 -6.63 -13.13 16.19
CA LEU A 193 -7.74 -13.90 15.60
C LEU A 193 -7.32 -15.33 15.26
N ALA A 194 -6.13 -15.51 14.68
CA ALA A 194 -5.58 -16.83 14.36
C ALA A 194 -5.37 -17.69 15.61
N ALA A 195 -4.92 -17.10 16.72
CA ALA A 195 -4.71 -17.81 17.98
C ALA A 195 -5.99 -18.02 18.80
N PHE A 196 -7.04 -17.23 18.58
CA PHE A 196 -8.28 -17.31 19.34
C PHE A 196 -9.00 -18.66 19.20
N VAL A 197 -9.04 -19.21 17.97
CA VAL A 197 -9.68 -20.51 17.70
C VAL A 197 -9.01 -21.67 18.45
N PRO A 198 -7.68 -21.91 18.34
CA PRO A 198 -7.00 -22.97 19.07
C PRO A 198 -7.00 -22.72 20.58
N ALA A 199 -6.91 -21.46 21.04
CA ALA A 199 -7.03 -21.13 22.45
C ALA A 199 -8.42 -21.50 23.02
N ARG A 200 -9.49 -21.21 22.28
CA ARG A 200 -10.85 -21.63 22.64
C ARG A 200 -11.00 -23.14 22.63
N ARG A 201 -10.40 -23.85 21.67
CA ARG A 201 -10.37 -25.32 21.66
C ARG A 201 -9.68 -25.88 22.91
N ALA A 202 -8.55 -25.30 23.33
CA ALA A 202 -7.84 -25.71 24.56
C ALA A 202 -8.74 -25.67 25.81
N THR A 203 -9.60 -24.64 25.92
CA THR A 203 -10.52 -24.49 27.06
C THR A 203 -11.74 -25.41 27.02
N ARG A 204 -12.00 -26.06 25.88
CA ARG A 204 -13.11 -26.99 25.68
C ARG A 204 -12.69 -28.46 25.72
N VAL A 205 -11.40 -28.74 25.95
CA VAL A 205 -10.92 -30.10 26.18
C VAL A 205 -11.60 -30.63 27.44
N ASP A 206 -12.33 -31.74 27.27
CA ASP A 206 -13.07 -32.38 28.35
C ASP A 206 -12.10 -33.20 29.20
N PRO A 207 -11.94 -32.92 30.51
CA PRO A 207 -10.99 -33.62 31.38
C PRO A 207 -11.21 -35.13 31.44
N LEU A 208 -12.44 -35.60 31.17
CA LEU A 208 -12.77 -37.03 31.09
C LEU A 208 -12.18 -37.73 29.86
N VAL A 209 -11.96 -37.03 28.74
CA VAL A 209 -11.31 -37.61 27.54
C VAL A 209 -9.79 -37.70 27.74
N ALA A 210 -9.20 -36.78 28.52
CA ALA A 210 -7.76 -36.80 28.83
C ALA A 210 -7.34 -37.97 29.75
N LEU A 211 -8.30 -38.58 30.46
CA LEU A 211 -8.09 -39.76 31.31
C LEU A 211 -8.44 -41.09 30.62
N ARG A 212 -9.09 -41.07 29.45
CA ARG A 212 -9.60 -42.27 28.76
C ARG A 212 -8.77 -42.71 27.55
N HIS A 213 -7.69 -41.99 27.23
CA HIS A 213 -6.68 -42.49 26.30
C HIS A 213 -5.65 -43.32 27.09
N GLU A 214 -6.03 -44.57 27.36
CA GLU A 214 -5.13 -45.73 27.40
C GLU A 214 -5.23 -46.48 26.07
#